data_AF-A0A091HX98-F1
#
_entry.id   AF-A0A091HX98-F1
#
_cell.length_a   1.000
_cell.length_b   1.000
_cell.length_c   1.000
_cell.angle_alpha   90.00
_cell.angle_beta   90.00
_cell.angle_gamma   90.00
#
_symmetry.space_group_name_H-M   'P 1'
#
loop_
_entity.id
_entity.type
_entity.pdbx_description
1 polymer ?
#
loop_
_entity_poly.entity_id
_entity_poly.type
_entity_poly.pdbx_seq_one_letter_code
_entity_poly.pdbx_strand_id
1 'polypeptide(L)'
;RVKRALKLDAVKKDNPSDATPLKSKKKNLDSYSPTTGTRQMSPFSSPTSHNAQNLRDGPSSGDGTEQADSEGGLPRRGQPPSEEQMFMELQSKVKSSLVKILKIRANLTSLQALEGSRELENIIGVSDSACVLGAEVQKTQVLMGQAEELQLWKRNNGKLPARAYLQTSSSSAFLESLL
;
A
#
# COMPACT_ATOMS: atom_id res chain seq x y z
N ARG A 1 -22.60 -57.10 15.71
CA ARG A 1 -21.86 -55.92 15.18
C ARG A 1 -21.84 -56.03 13.65
N VAL A 2 -22.54 -55.15 12.95
CA VAL A 2 -22.60 -55.12 11.47
C VAL A 2 -21.40 -54.33 10.96
N LYS A 3 -20.50 -54.97 10.21
CA LYS A 3 -19.35 -54.31 9.57
C LYS A 3 -19.79 -53.81 8.19
N ARG A 4 -19.76 -52.49 7.97
CA ARG A 4 -19.96 -51.88 6.65
C ARG A 4 -18.59 -51.48 6.09
N ALA A 5 -18.20 -52.05 4.96
CA ALA A 5 -16.98 -51.68 4.25
C ALA A 5 -17.30 -50.60 3.20
N LEU A 6 -16.48 -49.54 3.17
CA LEU A 6 -16.55 -48.46 2.19
C LEU A 6 -15.96 -48.99 0.86
N LYS A 7 -16.74 -48.94 -0.22
CA LYS A 7 -16.26 -49.23 -1.59
C LYS A 7 -16.06 -47.88 -2.29
N LEU A 8 -14.82 -47.58 -2.67
CA LEU A 8 -14.49 -46.44 -3.51
C LEU A 8 -14.30 -46.95 -4.94
N ASP A 9 -15.11 -46.44 -5.86
CA ASP A 9 -14.95 -46.71 -7.29
C ASP A 9 -13.73 -45.96 -7.84
N ALA A 10 -12.89 -46.66 -8.60
CA ALA A 10 -11.72 -46.08 -9.24
C ALA A 10 -12.16 -45.17 -10.39
N VAL A 11 -11.86 -43.87 -10.26
CA VAL A 11 -12.04 -42.87 -11.32
C VAL A 11 -11.22 -43.29 -12.55
N LYS A 12 -11.90 -43.41 -13.69
CA LYS A 12 -11.28 -43.67 -15.00
C LYS A 12 -10.35 -42.50 -15.35
N LYS A 13 -9.09 -42.83 -15.68
CA LYS A 13 -8.14 -41.92 -16.33
C LYS A 13 -8.57 -41.72 -17.78
N ASP A 14 -9.26 -40.64 -18.05
CA ASP A 14 -9.38 -40.11 -19.41
C ASP A 14 -8.23 -39.14 -19.64
N ASN A 15 -7.23 -39.58 -20.41
CA ASN A 15 -6.15 -38.75 -20.92
C ASN A 15 -6.67 -37.89 -22.09
N PRO A 16 -6.47 -36.56 -22.09
CA PRO A 16 -6.39 -35.81 -23.32
C PRO A 16 -4.92 -35.48 -23.65
N SER A 17 -4.44 -36.07 -24.74
CA SER A 17 -3.38 -35.59 -25.64
C SER A 17 -2.32 -34.65 -25.02
N ASP A 18 -1.24 -35.22 -24.51
CA ASP A 18 0.01 -34.50 -24.24
C ASP A 18 0.78 -34.37 -25.57
N ALA A 19 0.32 -33.47 -26.44
CA ALA A 19 0.98 -33.17 -27.69
C ALA A 19 2.32 -32.48 -27.39
N THR A 20 3.41 -33.26 -27.41
CA THR A 20 4.78 -32.77 -27.26
C THR A 20 5.05 -31.70 -28.32
N PRO A 21 5.52 -30.48 -27.98
CA PRO A 21 5.79 -29.46 -28.97
C PRO A 21 6.95 -29.90 -29.87
N LEU A 22 6.74 -29.91 -31.19
CA LEU A 22 7.80 -30.17 -32.16
C LEU A 22 8.97 -29.20 -31.93
N LYS A 23 10.17 -29.73 -31.71
CA LYS A 23 11.40 -28.94 -31.50
C LYS A 23 11.76 -28.21 -32.80
N SER A 24 11.42 -26.93 -32.91
CA SER A 24 11.97 -26.07 -33.96
C SER A 24 13.50 -25.99 -33.81
N LYS A 25 14.28 -26.26 -34.87
CA LYS A 25 15.73 -26.01 -34.88
C LYS A 25 16.01 -24.54 -34.58
N LYS A 26 16.55 -24.25 -33.39
CA LYS A 26 16.94 -22.90 -32.98
C LYS A 26 18.16 -22.45 -33.80
N LYS A 27 17.96 -21.46 -34.67
CA LYS A 27 18.97 -20.90 -35.59
C LYS A 27 20.00 -19.94 -34.94
N ASN A 28 20.35 -20.11 -33.67
CA ASN A 28 21.30 -19.23 -32.96
C ASN A 28 22.05 -19.94 -31.82
N LEU A 29 22.64 -21.10 -32.09
CA LEU A 29 23.50 -21.78 -31.11
C LEU A 29 24.87 -21.08 -30.95
N ASP A 30 25.34 -20.36 -31.97
CA ASP A 30 26.67 -19.75 -31.99
C ASP A 30 26.83 -18.58 -31.01
N SER A 31 25.72 -18.09 -30.45
CA SER A 31 25.74 -16.99 -29.48
C SER A 31 25.94 -17.45 -28.04
N TYR A 32 25.93 -18.76 -27.79
CA TYR A 32 26.11 -19.35 -26.46
C TYR A 32 27.38 -20.20 -26.43
N SER A 33 28.14 -20.08 -25.36
CA SER A 33 29.36 -20.85 -25.17
C SER A 33 29.02 -22.34 -24.93
N PRO A 34 29.64 -23.31 -25.65
CA PRO A 34 29.24 -24.72 -25.55
C PRO A 34 29.47 -25.33 -24.16
N THR A 35 30.49 -24.86 -23.45
CA THR A 35 30.93 -25.44 -22.18
C THR A 35 30.09 -24.96 -20.99
N THR A 36 29.62 -23.72 -21.02
CA THR A 36 28.94 -23.08 -19.88
C THR A 36 27.52 -22.60 -20.18
N GLY A 37 27.10 -22.62 -21.45
CA GLY A 37 25.77 -22.17 -21.88
C GLY A 37 25.54 -20.66 -21.72
N THR A 38 26.58 -19.87 -21.46
CA THR A 38 26.48 -18.42 -21.27
C THR A 38 26.69 -17.67 -22.58
N ARG A 39 25.98 -16.55 -22.76
CA ARG A 39 26.15 -15.63 -23.89
C ARG A 39 26.71 -14.31 -23.37
N GLN A 40 27.68 -13.72 -24.06
CA GLN A 40 28.10 -12.35 -23.75
C GLN A 40 26.93 -11.38 -24.00
N MET A 41 26.53 -10.66 -22.97
CA MET A 41 25.72 -9.46 -23.12
C MET A 41 26.61 -8.38 -23.76
N SER A 42 26.06 -7.61 -24.70
CA SER A 42 26.79 -6.46 -25.25
C SER A 42 27.25 -5.56 -24.09
N PRO A 43 28.42 -4.89 -24.20
CA PRO A 43 28.81 -3.91 -23.20
C PRO A 43 27.65 -2.91 -23.04
N PHE A 44 27.26 -2.68 -21.79
CA PHE A 44 26.08 -1.95 -21.36
C PHE A 44 25.72 -0.81 -22.32
N SER A 45 24.55 -0.89 -22.96
CA SER A 45 23.94 0.31 -23.50
C SER A 45 23.54 1.17 -22.32
N SER A 46 24.26 2.28 -22.12
CA SER A 46 23.89 3.30 -21.13
C SER A 46 22.41 3.64 -21.29
N PRO A 47 21.67 3.86 -20.19
CA PRO A 47 20.28 4.26 -20.31
C PRO A 47 20.24 5.58 -21.07
N THR A 48 19.58 5.59 -22.23
CA THR A 48 19.27 6.81 -22.96
C THR A 48 18.46 7.70 -22.02
N SER A 49 19.10 8.69 -21.42
CA SER A 49 18.40 9.79 -20.77
C SER A 49 17.59 10.47 -21.86
N HIS A 50 16.28 10.31 -21.85
CA HIS A 50 15.39 11.20 -22.58
C HIS A 50 15.63 12.58 -21.97
N ASN A 51 16.29 13.44 -22.72
CA ASN A 51 16.32 14.87 -22.46
C ASN A 51 15.46 15.46 -23.56
N ALA A 52 14.27 15.94 -23.19
CA ALA A 52 13.39 16.62 -24.12
C ALA A 52 14.18 17.79 -24.73
N GLN A 53 14.22 17.83 -26.06
CA GLN A 53 14.88 18.88 -26.83
C GLN A 53 14.37 20.26 -26.38
N ASN A 54 15.24 21.05 -25.77
CA ASN A 54 15.20 22.49 -25.93
C ASN A 54 16.42 22.88 -26.75
N LEU A 55 16.18 23.18 -28.03
CA LEU A 55 17.12 23.94 -28.83
C LEU A 55 17.34 25.29 -28.12
N ARG A 56 18.59 25.61 -27.79
CA ARG A 56 19.40 26.63 -28.50
C ARG A 56 20.50 27.17 -27.60
N ASP A 57 21.65 27.38 -28.22
CA ASP A 57 22.97 27.62 -27.66
C ASP A 57 23.12 28.90 -26.82
N GLY A 58 23.95 28.81 -25.77
CA GLY A 58 24.56 29.95 -25.08
C GLY A 58 25.29 29.55 -23.78
N PRO A 59 26.59 29.85 -23.60
CA PRO A 59 27.29 29.56 -22.35
C PRO A 59 27.17 30.75 -21.40
N SER A 60 26.63 30.54 -20.20
CA SER A 60 26.81 31.48 -19.08
C SER A 60 27.02 30.71 -17.79
N SER A 61 28.17 30.98 -17.21
CA SER A 61 28.72 30.45 -15.97
C SER A 61 27.88 30.84 -14.76
N GLY A 62 27.83 29.93 -13.78
CA GLY A 62 27.86 30.28 -12.36
C GLY A 62 26.52 30.37 -11.63
N ASP A 63 26.48 29.59 -10.54
CA ASP A 63 25.62 29.74 -9.36
C ASP A 63 24.15 29.28 -9.48
N GLY A 64 23.75 28.42 -8.54
CA GLY A 64 22.42 27.81 -8.51
C GLY A 64 22.41 26.50 -7.75
N THR A 65 22.63 26.56 -6.43
CA THR A 65 22.30 25.48 -5.50
C THR A 65 20.79 25.20 -5.57
N GLU A 66 20.38 24.22 -6.38
CA GLU A 66 18.99 23.75 -6.40
C GLU A 66 18.85 22.52 -5.48
N GLN A 67 18.40 22.81 -4.26
CA GLN A 67 17.80 21.83 -3.36
C GLN A 67 16.59 21.20 -4.06
N ALA A 68 16.75 19.96 -4.52
CA ALA A 68 15.63 19.11 -4.87
C ALA A 68 15.33 18.16 -3.70
N ASP A 69 14.87 18.73 -2.58
CA ASP A 69 14.09 17.99 -1.58
C ASP A 69 12.70 17.73 -2.17
N SER A 70 12.65 16.94 -3.24
CA SER A 70 11.42 16.40 -3.80
C SER A 70 11.32 14.94 -3.40
N GLU A 71 10.92 14.71 -2.13
CA GLU A 71 10.20 13.49 -1.76
C GLU A 71 8.82 13.51 -2.44
N GLY A 72 8.84 13.38 -3.76
CA GLY A 72 7.69 13.34 -4.64
C GLY A 72 7.95 12.38 -5.79
N GLY A 73 8.70 11.31 -5.54
CA GLY A 73 8.89 10.25 -6.50
C GLY A 73 7.58 9.52 -6.74
N LEU A 74 7.10 9.52 -7.98
CA LEU A 74 5.96 8.68 -8.37
C LEU A 74 6.23 7.22 -7.96
N PRO A 75 5.24 6.49 -7.44
CA PRO A 75 5.44 5.11 -7.02
C PRO A 75 5.97 4.30 -8.18
N ARG A 76 7.11 3.63 -7.97
CA ARG A 76 7.74 2.83 -9.01
C ARG A 76 6.85 1.63 -9.29
N ARG A 77 6.69 1.25 -10.57
CA ARG A 77 5.89 0.08 -10.96
C ARG A 77 6.34 -1.15 -10.16
N GLY A 78 5.44 -1.71 -9.36
CA GLY A 78 5.70 -2.87 -8.48
C GLY A 78 5.98 -2.53 -7.01
N GLN A 79 5.96 -1.26 -6.61
CA GLN A 79 6.03 -0.88 -5.20
C GLN A 79 4.71 -1.26 -4.51
N PRO A 80 4.74 -2.00 -3.38
CA PRO A 80 3.53 -2.33 -2.64
C PRO A 80 2.84 -1.05 -2.17
N PRO A 81 1.50 -1.03 -2.06
CA PRO A 81 0.77 0.10 -1.53
C PRO A 81 1.32 0.46 -0.15
N SER A 82 1.42 1.76 0.14
CA SER A 82 1.85 2.24 1.45
C SER A 82 0.93 1.66 2.54
N GLU A 83 1.47 1.39 3.72
CA GLU A 83 0.70 0.96 4.89
C GLU A 83 -0.48 1.90 5.17
N GLU A 84 -0.29 3.19 4.93
CA GLU A 84 -1.33 4.22 5.05
C GLU A 84 -2.46 4.03 4.03
N GLN A 85 -2.15 3.68 2.79
CA GLN A 85 -3.17 3.39 1.78
C GLN A 85 -3.98 2.13 2.12
N MET A 86 -3.30 1.09 2.60
CA MET A 86 -3.96 -0.15 3.05
C MET A 86 -4.88 0.11 4.25
N PHE A 87 -4.44 0.95 5.20
CA PHE A 87 -5.24 1.36 6.33
C PHE A 87 -6.48 2.17 5.92
N MET A 88 -6.32 3.12 4.99
CA MET A 88 -7.44 3.91 4.45
C MET A 88 -8.46 3.03 3.71
N GLU A 89 -7.98 2.06 2.92
CA GLU A 89 -8.84 1.08 2.27
C GLU A 89 -9.61 0.26 3.31
N LEU A 90 -8.95 -0.24 4.35
CA LEU A 90 -9.58 -0.99 5.44
C LEU A 90 -10.65 -0.16 6.15
N GLN A 91 -10.35 1.10 6.46
CA GLN A 91 -11.29 2.04 7.08
C GLN A 91 -12.54 2.24 6.22
N SER A 92 -12.38 2.39 4.90
CA SER A 92 -13.50 2.50 3.97
C SER A 92 -14.39 1.23 3.98
N LYS A 93 -13.76 0.03 4.01
CA LYS A 93 -14.47 -1.25 4.09
C LYS A 93 -15.25 -1.37 5.39
N VAL A 94 -14.64 -1.02 6.52
CA VAL A 94 -15.29 -1.03 7.85
C VAL A 94 -16.52 -0.12 7.84
N LYS A 95 -16.40 1.12 7.35
CA LYS A 95 -17.55 2.04 7.23
C LYS A 95 -18.66 1.48 6.36
N SER A 96 -18.32 0.92 5.20
CA SER A 96 -19.32 0.30 4.31
C SER A 96 -20.01 -0.91 4.93
N SER A 97 -19.28 -1.69 5.74
CA SER A 97 -19.80 -2.85 6.46
C SER A 97 -20.75 -2.45 7.57
N LEU A 98 -20.41 -1.40 8.34
CA LEU A 98 -21.26 -0.85 9.40
C LEU A 98 -22.66 -0.50 8.86
N VAL A 99 -22.74 0.18 7.71
CA VAL A 99 -24.04 0.50 7.08
C VAL A 99 -24.86 -0.75 6.78
N LYS A 100 -24.21 -1.82 6.27
CA LYS A 100 -24.88 -3.10 5.99
C LYS A 100 -25.35 -3.78 7.27
N ILE A 101 -24.53 -3.78 8.32
CA ILE A 101 -24.85 -4.37 9.63
C ILE A 101 -26.08 -3.67 10.23
N LEU A 102 -26.10 -2.33 10.22
CA LEU A 102 -27.24 -1.56 10.72
C LEU A 102 -28.52 -1.85 9.94
N LYS A 103 -28.43 -1.97 8.60
CA LYS A 103 -29.57 -2.36 7.77
C LYS A 103 -30.09 -3.76 8.09
N ILE A 104 -29.19 -4.74 8.20
CA ILE A 104 -29.57 -6.11 8.56
C ILE A 104 -30.24 -6.13 9.93
N ARG A 105 -29.69 -5.41 10.91
CA ARG A 105 -30.29 -5.29 12.24
C ARG A 105 -31.70 -4.72 12.19
N ALA A 106 -31.91 -3.61 11.47
CA ALA A 106 -33.24 -2.99 11.34
C ALA A 106 -34.26 -3.94 10.66
N ASN A 107 -33.81 -4.74 9.70
CA ASN A 107 -34.66 -5.75 9.07
C ASN A 107 -35.03 -6.88 10.05
N LEU A 108 -34.07 -7.35 10.85
CA LEU A 108 -34.30 -8.39 11.85
C LEU A 108 -35.25 -7.92 12.97
N THR A 109 -35.11 -6.68 13.44
CA THR A 109 -36.05 -6.11 14.43
C THR A 109 -37.45 -5.96 13.85
N SER A 110 -37.56 -5.59 12.56
CA SER A 110 -38.85 -5.51 11.86
C SER A 110 -39.50 -6.88 11.70
N LEU A 111 -38.74 -7.91 11.32
CA LEU A 111 -39.22 -9.28 11.23
C LEU A 111 -39.66 -9.82 12.59
N GLN A 112 -38.90 -9.56 13.65
CA GLN A 112 -39.26 -9.94 15.00
C GLN A 112 -40.60 -9.33 15.42
N ALA A 113 -40.86 -8.07 15.08
CA ALA A 113 -42.13 -7.41 15.39
C ALA A 113 -43.33 -7.97 14.60
N LEU A 114 -43.11 -8.50 13.40
CA LEU A 114 -44.15 -9.09 12.55
C LEU A 114 -44.46 -10.54 12.92
N GLU A 115 -43.44 -11.35 13.17
CA GLU A 115 -43.56 -12.80 13.36
C GLU A 115 -43.57 -13.21 14.85
N GLY A 116 -43.04 -12.37 15.75
CA GLY A 116 -43.04 -12.61 17.19
C GLY A 116 -42.19 -13.80 17.65
N SER A 117 -41.24 -14.24 16.83
CA SER A 117 -40.44 -15.44 17.10
C SER A 117 -39.41 -15.22 18.21
N ARG A 118 -39.40 -16.13 19.20
CA ARG A 118 -38.48 -16.12 20.35
C ARG A 118 -37.05 -16.44 19.91
N GLU A 119 -36.89 -17.18 18.83
CA GLU A 119 -35.61 -17.57 18.27
C GLU A 119 -34.84 -16.36 17.74
N LEU A 120 -35.55 -15.37 17.14
CA LEU A 120 -34.94 -14.12 16.69
C LEU A 120 -34.53 -13.23 17.88
N GLU A 121 -35.28 -13.27 18.98
CA GLU A 121 -34.93 -12.55 20.21
C GLU A 121 -33.56 -13.00 20.76
N ASN A 122 -33.20 -14.28 20.67
CA ASN A 122 -31.88 -14.75 21.09
C ASN A 122 -30.72 -14.15 20.26
N ILE A 123 -30.99 -13.82 18.99
CA ILE A 123 -29.99 -13.24 18.08
C ILE A 123 -29.90 -11.72 18.28
N ILE A 124 -31.04 -11.05 18.49
CA ILE A 124 -31.14 -9.59 18.60
C ILE A 124 -30.91 -9.11 20.03
N GLY A 125 -31.57 -9.73 21.01
CA GLY A 125 -31.66 -9.30 22.40
C GLY A 125 -30.38 -9.45 23.21
N VAL A 126 -29.44 -10.30 22.77
CA VAL A 126 -28.17 -10.52 23.48
C VAL A 126 -27.11 -9.48 23.13
N SER A 127 -27.30 -8.67 22.09
CA SER A 127 -26.20 -7.89 21.54
C SER A 127 -26.64 -6.54 21.02
N ASP A 128 -26.64 -5.51 21.85
CA ASP A 128 -26.77 -4.12 21.38
C ASP A 128 -25.44 -3.54 20.80
N SER A 129 -24.54 -4.44 20.42
CA SER A 129 -23.16 -4.16 20.02
C SER A 129 -23.02 -3.32 18.74
N ALA A 130 -24.04 -3.24 17.88
CA ALA A 130 -23.93 -2.43 16.66
C ALA A 130 -23.92 -0.92 16.96
N CYS A 131 -24.63 -0.47 17.99
CA CYS A 131 -24.58 0.93 18.45
C CYS A 131 -23.17 1.26 19.00
N VAL A 132 -22.59 0.32 19.74
CA VAL A 132 -21.21 0.40 20.23
C VAL A 132 -20.21 0.45 19.07
N LEU A 133 -20.40 -0.41 18.07
CA LEU A 133 -19.55 -0.45 16.87
C LEU A 133 -19.60 0.88 16.11
N GLY A 134 -20.78 1.50 15.96
CA GLY A 134 -20.91 2.80 15.32
C GLY A 134 -20.12 3.90 16.03
N ALA A 135 -20.22 3.96 17.36
CA ALA A 135 -19.45 4.90 18.17
C ALA A 135 -17.94 4.64 18.08
N GLU A 136 -17.52 3.38 18.02
CA GLU A 136 -16.10 3.01 17.88
C GLU A 136 -15.53 3.39 16.51
N VAL A 137 -16.28 3.15 15.44
CA VAL A 137 -15.90 3.58 14.08
C VAL A 137 -15.82 5.12 14.01
N GLN A 138 -16.73 5.85 14.65
CA GLN A 138 -16.63 7.31 14.72
C GLN A 138 -15.41 7.78 15.52
N LYS A 139 -15.12 7.15 16.65
CA LYS A 139 -13.96 7.46 17.49
C LYS A 139 -12.65 7.28 16.72
N THR A 140 -12.51 6.18 15.98
CA THR A 140 -11.32 5.95 15.16
C THR A 140 -11.15 7.00 14.07
N GLN A 141 -12.25 7.46 13.44
CA GLN A 141 -12.20 8.55 12.48
C GLN A 141 -11.71 9.88 13.10
N VAL A 142 -12.17 10.22 14.31
CA VAL A 142 -11.72 11.43 15.01
C VAL A 142 -10.23 11.36 15.35
N LEU A 143 -9.78 10.23 15.89
CA LEU A 143 -8.37 10.02 16.25
C LEU A 143 -7.45 10.09 15.03
N MET A 144 -7.90 9.58 13.88
CA MET A 144 -7.16 9.65 12.62
C MET A 144 -6.93 11.09 12.19
N GLY A 145 -7.97 11.94 12.21
CA GLY A 145 -7.83 13.36 11.88
C GLY A 145 -6.88 14.10 12.84
N GLN A 146 -6.92 13.77 14.13
CA GLN A 146 -5.97 14.32 15.11
C GLN A 146 -4.53 13.87 14.85
N ALA A 147 -4.32 12.61 14.48
CA ALA A 147 -3.01 12.09 14.14
C ALA A 147 -2.43 12.74 12.88
N GLU A 148 -3.26 12.94 11.85
CA GLU A 148 -2.89 13.68 10.63
C GLU A 148 -2.48 15.12 10.96
N GLU A 149 -3.26 15.81 11.80
CA GLU A 149 -2.95 17.16 12.24
C GLU A 149 -1.60 17.21 12.96
N LEU A 150 -1.37 16.32 13.94
CA LEU A 150 -0.09 16.23 14.67
C LEU A 150 1.10 15.95 13.74
N GLN A 151 0.92 15.12 12.70
CA GLN A 151 1.97 14.91 11.70
C GLN A 151 2.29 16.18 10.91
N LEU A 152 1.27 16.94 10.50
CA LEU A 152 1.46 18.23 9.83
C LEU A 152 2.19 19.23 10.72
N TRP A 153 1.79 19.36 11.99
CA TRP A 153 2.47 20.20 12.98
C TRP A 153 3.95 19.79 13.12
N LYS A 154 4.26 18.49 13.21
CA LYS A 154 5.64 18.01 13.31
C LYS A 154 6.47 18.34 12.07
N ARG A 155 5.89 18.21 10.87
CA ARG A 155 6.56 18.54 9.60
C ARG A 155 6.85 20.04 9.49
N ASN A 156 5.94 20.88 9.97
CA ASN A 156 6.10 22.34 9.97
C ASN A 156 7.12 22.82 11.02
N ASN A 157 7.13 22.22 12.21
CA ASN A 157 8.06 22.56 13.29
C ASN A 157 9.50 22.04 13.07
N GLY A 158 9.71 21.06 12.18
CA GLY A 158 11.04 20.61 11.76
C GLY A 158 11.80 21.65 10.93
N LYS A 159 11.12 22.67 10.41
CA LYS A 159 11.69 23.81 9.71
C LYS A 159 12.05 24.92 10.71
N LEU A 160 12.80 24.58 11.78
CA LEU A 160 13.49 25.61 12.55
C LEU A 160 14.40 26.34 11.55
N PRO A 161 14.39 27.68 11.48
CA PRO A 161 15.38 28.40 10.69
C PRO A 161 16.73 27.87 11.15
N ALA A 162 17.52 27.34 10.20
CA ALA A 162 18.85 26.80 10.46
C ALA A 162 19.51 27.72 11.46
N ARG A 163 19.72 27.22 12.70
CA ARG A 163 20.16 28.00 13.85
C ARG A 163 21.20 28.95 13.31
N ALA A 164 20.85 30.24 13.20
CA ALA A 164 21.78 31.22 12.71
C ALA A 164 22.92 31.10 13.71
N TYR A 165 24.02 30.49 13.29
CA TYR A 165 25.24 30.50 14.06
C TYR A 165 25.58 31.98 14.09
N LEU A 166 25.14 32.66 15.15
CA LEU A 166 25.59 33.99 15.46
C LEU A 166 27.09 33.82 15.55
N GLN A 167 27.77 34.27 14.51
CA GLN A 167 29.21 34.37 14.48
C GLN A 167 29.52 35.46 15.49
N THR A 168 29.56 35.06 16.77
CA THR A 168 29.81 35.94 17.89
C THR A 168 31.26 36.39 17.73
N SER A 169 31.39 37.62 17.22
CA SER A 169 32.67 38.28 16.98
C SER A 169 33.49 38.43 18.28
N SER A 170 32.87 38.30 19.45
CA SER A 170 33.54 38.29 20.75
C SER A 170 32.76 37.45 21.77
N SER A 171 33.48 36.97 22.80
CA SER A 171 32.90 36.23 23.92
C SER A 171 31.94 37.05 24.77
N SER A 172 32.07 38.39 24.80
CA SER A 172 31.15 39.27 25.52
C SER A 172 29.77 39.36 24.86
N ALA A 173 29.72 39.41 23.52
CA ALA A 173 28.46 39.44 22.77
C ALA A 173 27.64 38.15 22.93
N PHE A 174 28.31 37.02 23.19
CA PHE A 174 27.64 35.76 23.52
C PHE A 174 26.93 35.82 24.88
N LEU A 175 27.58 36.40 25.90
CA LEU A 175 27.01 36.49 27.25
C LEU A 175 25.81 37.45 27.30
N GLU A 176 25.87 38.56 26.56
CA GLU A 176 24.76 39.51 26.42
C GLU A 176 23.52 38.89 25.77
N SER A 177 23.68 37.92 24.86
CA SER A 177 22.58 37.24 24.20
C SER A 177 21.83 36.23 25.09
N LEU A 178 22.33 35.95 26.30
CA LEU A 178 21.75 34.97 27.23
C LEU A 178 20.95 35.61 28.39
N LEU A 179 20.94 36.94 28.47
CA LEU A 179 20.13 37.75 29.40
C LEU A 179 18.80 38.14 28.77
#